data_AF-A0A969UST2-F1
#
_entry.id   AF-A0A969UST2-F1
#
_cell.length_a   1.000
_cell.length_b   1.000
_cell.length_c   1.000
_cell.angle_alpha   90.00
_cell.angle_beta   90.00
_cell.angle_gamma   90.00
#
_symmetry.space_group_name_H-M   'P 1'
#
loop_
_entity.id
_entity.type
_entity.pdbx_description
1 polymer ?
#
loop_
_entity_poly.entity_id
_entity_poly.type
_entity_poly.pdbx_seq_one_letter_code
_entity_poly.pdbx_strand_id
1 'polypeptide(L)'
;MEVEYDSVEMEYDFSQGKRGAIDPVGAGKTRITIRIDDDVLEWFREQVHQAGGGNYQTLMNEALRTHIQQRHEPLESTLRRVLREELERTGK
;
A
#
# COMPACT_ATOMS: atom_id res chain seq x y z
N MET A 1 8.13 11.59 -39.34
CA MET A 1 9.37 11.13 -38.70
C MET A 1 8.90 10.28 -37.53
N GLU A 2 8.72 8.98 -37.78
CA GLU A 2 8.34 8.02 -36.74
C GLU A 2 9.59 7.75 -35.92
N VAL A 3 9.54 8.06 -34.63
CA VAL A 3 10.61 7.74 -33.68
C VAL A 3 10.27 6.39 -33.08
N GLU A 4 10.96 5.37 -33.55
CA GLU A 4 10.94 4.00 -33.05
C GLU A 4 11.68 3.99 -31.70
N TYR A 5 10.94 3.80 -30.61
CA TYR A 5 11.52 3.61 -29.27
C TYR A 5 11.88 2.13 -29.14
N ASP A 6 13.16 1.82 -29.34
CA ASP A 6 13.74 0.52 -29.03
C ASP A 6 13.62 0.29 -27.51
N SER A 7 12.77 -0.65 -27.11
CA SER A 7 12.55 -1.04 -25.73
C SER A 7 13.76 -1.85 -25.25
N VAL A 8 14.77 -1.17 -24.72
CA VAL A 8 15.94 -1.81 -24.12
C VAL A 8 15.49 -2.57 -22.87
N GLU A 9 15.32 -3.88 -22.98
CA GLU A 9 15.14 -4.77 -21.84
C GLU A 9 16.44 -4.75 -21.03
N MET A 10 16.42 -4.09 -19.87
CA MET A 10 17.56 -4.03 -18.95
C MET A 10 17.76 -5.41 -18.31
N GLU A 11 18.53 -6.29 -18.96
CA GLU A 11 19.01 -7.52 -18.35
C GLU A 11 19.93 -7.18 -17.18
N TYR A 12 19.45 -7.40 -15.96
CA TYR A 12 20.21 -7.19 -14.74
C TYR A 12 21.02 -8.45 -14.42
N ASP A 13 22.35 -8.37 -14.49
CA ASP A 13 23.23 -9.49 -14.15
C ASP A 13 23.30 -9.69 -12.61
N PHE A 14 22.66 -10.75 -12.12
CA PHE A 14 22.67 -11.16 -10.71
C PHE A 14 23.79 -12.16 -10.36
N SER A 15 24.79 -12.37 -11.24
CA SER A 15 25.87 -13.35 -11.06
C SER A 15 26.69 -13.17 -9.78
N GLN A 16 26.76 -11.94 -9.23
CA GLN A 16 27.45 -11.63 -7.97
C GLN A 16 26.53 -11.61 -6.73
N GLY A 17 25.27 -12.03 -6.87
CA GLY A 17 24.30 -12.06 -5.78
C GLY A 17 24.68 -13.05 -4.68
N LYS A 18 25.12 -12.55 -3.52
CA LYS A 18 25.36 -13.36 -2.33
C LYS A 18 24.03 -13.75 -1.68
N ARG A 19 23.69 -15.05 -1.68
CA ARG A 19 22.53 -15.58 -0.93
C ARG A 19 22.81 -15.47 0.57
N GLY A 20 22.37 -14.39 1.19
CA GLY A 20 22.40 -14.18 2.64
C GLY A 20 21.03 -14.50 3.27
N ALA A 21 21.02 -14.74 4.59
CA ALA A 21 19.78 -14.82 5.35
C ALA A 21 18.97 -13.54 5.08
N ILE A 22 17.72 -13.72 4.64
CA ILE A 22 16.74 -12.63 4.59
C ILE A 22 16.72 -12.08 6.03
N ASP A 23 17.01 -10.79 6.20
CA ASP A 23 17.08 -10.17 7.52
C ASP A 23 15.94 -10.69 8.41
N PRO A 24 16.23 -11.06 9.67
CA PRO A 24 15.21 -11.56 10.57
C PRO A 24 14.07 -10.55 10.56
N VAL A 25 12.87 -11.05 10.28
CA VAL A 25 11.67 -10.24 10.19
C VAL A 25 11.61 -9.36 11.44
N GLY A 26 11.68 -8.04 11.26
CA GLY A 26 11.74 -7.11 12.38
C GLY A 26 10.62 -7.40 13.38
N ALA A 27 10.91 -7.27 14.68
CA ALA A 27 10.01 -7.64 15.76
C ALA A 27 8.56 -7.17 15.49
N GLY A 28 7.60 -8.09 15.62
CA GLY A 28 6.17 -7.81 15.41
C GLY A 28 5.66 -7.94 13.96
N LYS A 29 6.50 -8.33 13.00
CA LYS A 29 6.08 -8.70 11.64
C LYS A 29 6.15 -10.23 11.48
N THR A 30 5.23 -10.81 10.72
CA THR A 30 5.22 -12.25 10.41
C THR A 30 5.34 -12.42 8.90
N ARG A 31 6.28 -13.25 8.44
CA ARG A 31 6.37 -13.61 7.02
C ARG A 31 5.29 -14.62 6.70
N ILE A 32 4.44 -14.28 5.74
CA ILE A 32 3.36 -15.15 5.25
C ILE A 32 3.46 -15.28 3.73
N THR A 33 2.90 -16.35 3.18
CA THR A 33 2.70 -16.49 1.73
C THR A 33 1.22 -16.24 1.45
N ILE A 34 0.91 -15.19 0.71
CA ILE A 34 -0.45 -14.80 0.32
C ILE A 34 -0.51 -14.60 -1.19
N ARG A 35 -1.65 -14.89 -1.80
CA ARG A 35 -1.93 -14.49 -3.19
C ARG A 35 -2.56 -13.10 -3.16
N ILE A 36 -2.08 -12.22 -4.02
CA ILE A 36 -2.58 -10.86 -4.24
C ILE A 36 -2.71 -10.70 -5.75
N ASP A 37 -3.76 -10.02 -6.19
CA ASP A 37 -3.98 -9.76 -7.60
C ASP A 37 -2.87 -8.87 -8.17
N ASP A 38 -2.50 -9.12 -9.43
CA ASP A 38 -1.34 -8.47 -10.04
C ASP A 38 -1.54 -6.96 -10.18
N ASP A 39 -2.77 -6.51 -10.46
CA ASP A 39 -3.15 -5.11 -10.57
C ASP A 39 -3.00 -4.34 -9.25
N VAL A 40 -3.38 -4.96 -8.13
CA VAL A 40 -3.18 -4.41 -6.79
C VAL A 40 -1.69 -4.27 -6.49
N LEU A 41 -0.90 -5.28 -6.83
CA LEU A 41 0.55 -5.24 -6.61
C LEU A 41 1.22 -4.17 -7.46
N GLU A 42 0.82 -4.05 -8.72
CA GLU A 42 1.30 -3.04 -9.66
C GLU A 42 0.98 -1.63 -9.17
N TRP A 43 -0.26 -1.38 -8.74
CA TRP A 43 -0.66 -0.08 -8.20
C TRP A 43 0.22 0.36 -7.02
N PHE A 44 0.47 -0.52 -6.04
CA PHE A 44 1.33 -0.17 -4.91
C PHE A 44 2.81 0.05 -5.31
N ARG A 45 3.30 -0.63 -6.35
CA ARG A 45 4.65 -0.41 -6.88
C ARG A 45 4.77 0.95 -7.54
N GLU A 46 3.80 1.31 -8.37
CA GLU A 46 3.76 2.61 -9.03
C GLU A 46 3.76 3.75 -8.00
N GLN A 47 2.93 3.65 -6.96
CA GLN A 47 2.86 4.67 -5.90
C GLN A 47 4.23 4.92 -5.22
N VAL A 48 5.00 3.85 -5.00
CA VAL A 48 6.34 3.95 -4.42
C VAL A 48 7.35 4.53 -5.41
N HIS A 49 7.27 4.14 -6.68
CA HIS A 49 8.15 4.69 -7.72
C HIS A 49 7.92 6.19 -7.89
N GLN A 50 6.66 6.64 -7.89
CA GLN A 50 6.29 8.06 -7.95
C GLN A 50 6.80 8.86 -6.74
N ALA A 51 6.84 8.24 -5.56
CA ALA A 51 7.35 8.87 -4.34
C ALA A 51 8.89 8.93 -4.25
N GLY A 52 9.62 8.52 -5.29
CA GLY A 52 11.08 8.52 -5.31
C GLY A 52 11.71 7.27 -4.68
N GLY A 53 10.96 6.17 -4.58
CA GLY A 53 11.41 4.90 -4.01
C GLY A 53 10.79 4.59 -2.65
N GLY A 54 11.02 3.37 -2.16
CA GLY A 54 10.43 2.87 -0.91
C GLY A 54 10.04 1.39 -0.96
N ASN A 55 9.24 0.95 0.01
CA ASN A 55 8.81 -0.44 0.12
C ASN A 55 7.28 -0.54 -0.03
N TYR A 56 6.83 -1.13 -1.14
CA TYR A 56 5.39 -1.32 -1.43
C TYR A 56 4.69 -2.17 -0.35
N GLN A 57 5.42 -3.08 0.31
CA GLN A 57 4.88 -3.88 1.42
C GLN A 57 4.56 -3.01 2.63
N THR A 58 5.27 -1.89 2.84
CA THR A 58 4.95 -0.94 3.91
C THR A 58 3.61 -0.26 3.61
N LEU A 59 3.42 0.27 2.38
CA LEU A 59 2.16 0.91 1.98
C LEU A 59 0.99 -0.07 2.03
N MET A 60 1.19 -1.30 1.53
CA MET A 60 0.16 -2.33 1.58
C MET A 60 -0.23 -2.66 3.03
N ASN A 61 0.75 -2.81 3.93
CA ASN A 61 0.47 -3.04 5.35
C ASN A 61 -0.23 -1.86 6.01
N GLU A 62 0.12 -0.62 5.65
CA GLU A 62 -0.55 0.58 6.13
C GLU A 62 -2.01 0.62 5.66
N ALA A 63 -2.28 0.35 4.39
CA ALA A 63 -3.63 0.25 3.86
C ALA A 63 -4.47 -0.81 4.59
N LEU A 64 -3.89 -1.98 4.88
CA LEU A 64 -4.54 -3.02 5.69
C LEU A 64 -4.84 -2.54 7.12
N ARG A 65 -3.91 -1.83 7.77
CA ARG A 65 -4.12 -1.24 9.11
C ARG A 65 -5.24 -0.21 9.08
N THR A 66 -5.24 0.69 8.11
CA THR A 66 -6.28 1.69 7.91
C THR A 66 -7.64 1.04 7.69
N HIS A 67 -7.71 -0.02 6.88
CA HIS A 67 -8.95 -0.78 6.69
C HIS A 67 -9.47 -1.39 8.00
N ILE A 68 -8.58 -1.97 8.83
CA ILE A 68 -8.96 -2.49 10.15
C ILE A 68 -9.47 -1.37 11.06
N GLN A 69 -8.82 -0.21 11.08
CA GLN A 69 -9.23 0.94 11.88
C GLN A 69 -10.60 1.48 11.44
N GLN A 70 -10.83 1.63 10.14
CA GLN A 70 -12.13 2.04 9.57
C GLN A 70 -13.25 1.04 9.84
N ARG A 71 -12.91 -0.26 9.95
CA ARG A 71 -13.85 -1.29 10.38
C ARG A 71 -14.18 -1.18 11.88
N HIS A 72 -13.22 -0.77 12.70
CA HIS A 72 -13.37 -0.64 14.14
C HIS A 72 -14.10 0.65 14.55
N GLU A 73 -13.91 1.73 13.81
CA GLU A 73 -14.67 2.97 13.94
C GLU A 73 -15.57 3.09 12.71
N PRO A 74 -16.80 2.54 12.75
CA PRO A 74 -17.66 2.61 11.59
C PRO A 74 -17.85 4.08 11.28
N LEU A 75 -17.60 4.48 10.04
CA LEU A 75 -17.90 5.82 9.51
C LEU A 75 -19.29 6.32 9.96
N GLU A 76 -20.21 5.39 10.21
CA GLU A 76 -21.51 5.57 10.85
C GLU A 76 -21.48 6.26 12.22
N SER A 77 -20.52 6.02 13.11
CA SER A 77 -20.43 6.67 14.43
C SER A 77 -20.02 8.14 14.28
N THR A 78 -19.02 8.41 13.43
CA THR A 78 -18.58 9.77 13.09
C THR A 78 -19.69 10.53 12.38
N LEU A 79 -20.34 9.92 11.39
CA LEU A 79 -21.48 10.50 10.67
C LEU A 79 -22.68 10.74 11.59
N ARG A 80 -23.03 9.80 12.49
CA ARG A 80 -24.11 9.99 13.47
C ARG A 80 -23.84 11.13 14.44
N ARG A 81 -22.58 11.30 14.87
CA ARG A 81 -22.19 12.42 15.72
C ARG A 81 -22.39 13.75 14.99
N VAL A 82 -21.86 13.86 13.77
CA VAL A 82 -21.99 15.09 12.96
C VAL A 82 -23.46 15.38 12.63
N LEU A 83 -24.25 14.37 12.23
CA LEU A 83 -25.69 14.53 11.98
C LEU A 83 -26.48 14.97 13.23
N ARG A 84 -26.14 14.46 14.42
CA ARG A 84 -26.78 14.88 15.68
C ARG A 84 -26.46 16.34 15.99
N GLU A 85 -25.19 16.73 15.86
CA GLU A 85 -24.75 18.10 16.11
C GLU A 85 -25.43 19.11 15.17
N GLU A 86 -25.62 18.76 13.88
CA GLU A 86 -26.30 19.63 12.92
C GLU A 86 -27.83 19.71 13.14
N LEU A 87 -28.50 18.61 13.52
CA LEU A 87 -29.93 18.61 13.84
C LEU A 87 -30.24 19.42 15.11
N GLU A 88 -29.37 19.38 16.13
CA GLU A 88 -29.52 20.17 17.36
C GLU A 88 -29.29 21.67 17.12
N ARG A 89 -28.42 22.03 16.17
CA ARG A 89 -28.21 23.43 15.76
C ARG A 89 -29.36 24.01 14.95
N THR A 90 -29.99 23.19 14.11
CA THR A 90 -31.04 23.63 13.19
C THR A 90 -32.45 23.52 13.79
N GLY A 91 -32.61 22.79 14.90
CA GLY A 91 -33.87 22.63 15.62
C GLY A 91 -34.18 23.72 16.66
N LYS A 92 -33.49 24.86 16.62
CA LYS A 92 -33.68 26.01 17.52
C LYS A 92 -34.10 27.27 16.77
#